data_AF-A0A6B0XDC6-F1
#
_entry.id   AF-A0A6B0XDC6-F1
#
_cell.length_a   1.000
_cell.length_b   1.000
_cell.length_c   1.000
_cell.angle_alpha   90.00
_cell.angle_beta   90.00
_cell.angle_gamma   90.00
#
_symmetry.space_group_name_H-M   'P 1'
#
loop_
_entity.id
_entity.type
_entity.pdbx_description
1 polymer ?
#
loop_
_entity_poly.entity_id
_entity_poly.type
_entity_poly.pdbx_seq_one_letter_code
_entity_poly.pdbx_strand_id
1 'polypeptide(L)'
;MGYLAAKDLKKTRKLWEKLASERELVITRDGKPSALMISVSPETVEESLREIRRALFLAAVSRVRKRAETEGMPDDGAITAEIDQSRKEQGLRRVCWHRRSEPKA
;
A
#
# COMPACT_ATOMS: atom_id res chain seq x y z
N MET A 1 -21.42 -0.13 -4.77
CA MET A 1 -20.65 -0.44 -3.55
C MET A 1 -21.58 -1.06 -2.53
N GLY A 2 -21.45 -2.37 -2.34
CA GLY A 2 -22.35 -3.14 -1.48
C GLY A 2 -21.75 -3.33 -0.11
N TYR A 3 -22.61 -3.46 0.89
CA TYR A 3 -22.19 -3.80 2.25
C TYR A 3 -22.61 -5.24 2.58
N LEU A 4 -21.73 -5.93 3.30
CA LEU A 4 -21.99 -7.26 3.83
C LEU A 4 -21.47 -7.36 5.26
N ALA A 5 -22.34 -7.78 6.19
CA ALA A 5 -21.90 -8.01 7.55
C ALA A 5 -21.02 -9.27 7.62
N ALA A 6 -19.98 -9.26 8.45
CA ALA A 6 -19.06 -10.38 8.61
C ALA A 6 -19.77 -11.70 8.98
N LYS A 7 -20.89 -11.63 9.72
CA LYS A 7 -21.76 -12.78 10.03
C LYS A 7 -22.40 -13.43 8.79
N ASP A 8 -22.60 -12.68 7.72
CA ASP A 8 -23.21 -13.14 6.48
C ASP A 8 -22.20 -13.75 5.50
N LEU A 9 -20.89 -13.73 5.80
CA LEU A 9 -19.86 -14.41 5.01
C LEU A 9 -20.10 -15.92 4.92
N LYS A 10 -20.79 -16.50 5.90
CA LYS A 10 -21.22 -17.91 5.88
C LYS A 10 -22.23 -18.22 4.78
N LYS A 11 -22.94 -17.21 4.25
CA LYS A 11 -23.93 -17.35 3.17
C LYS A 11 -23.24 -17.23 1.81
N THR A 12 -22.41 -18.22 1.49
CA THR A 12 -21.52 -18.24 0.31
C THR A 12 -22.24 -17.97 -1.01
N ARG A 13 -23.43 -18.55 -1.25
CA ARG A 13 -24.21 -18.30 -2.47
C ARG A 13 -24.52 -16.81 -2.67
N LYS A 14 -25.10 -16.18 -1.64
CA LYS A 14 -25.47 -14.75 -1.67
C LYS A 14 -24.24 -13.86 -1.78
N LEU A 15 -23.12 -14.26 -1.19
CA LEU A 15 -21.84 -13.57 -1.30
C LEU A 15 -21.36 -13.55 -2.76
N TRP A 16 -21.32 -14.70 -3.43
CA TRP A 16 -20.87 -14.80 -4.82
C TRP A 16 -21.81 -14.10 -5.80
N GLU A 17 -23.13 -14.21 -5.61
CA GLU A 17 -24.13 -13.48 -6.40
C GLU A 17 -23.91 -11.95 -6.31
N LYS A 18 -23.67 -11.43 -5.10
CA LYS A 18 -23.36 -10.01 -4.89
C LYS A 18 -22.01 -9.58 -5.47
N LEU A 19 -20.97 -10.40 -5.33
CA LEU A 19 -19.66 -10.09 -5.91
C LEU A 19 -19.70 -10.09 -7.44
N ALA A 20 -20.48 -10.99 -8.05
CA ALA A 20 -20.64 -11.05 -9.50
C ALA A 20 -21.36 -9.79 -10.05
N SER A 21 -22.35 -9.27 -9.32
CA SER A 21 -23.07 -8.06 -9.75
C SER A 21 -22.35 -6.76 -9.40
N GLU A 22 -21.77 -6.66 -8.20
CA GLU A 22 -21.22 -5.40 -7.67
C GLU A 22 -19.71 -5.26 -7.86
N ARG A 23 -18.98 -6.35 -8.14
CA ARG A 23 -17.51 -6.47 -8.23
C ARG A 23 -16.72 -6.13 -6.95
N GLU A 24 -17.31 -5.37 -6.03
CA GLU A 24 -16.70 -4.97 -4.76
C GLU A 24 -17.72 -4.97 -3.63
N LEU A 25 -17.27 -5.40 -2.44
CA LEU A 25 -18.08 -5.42 -1.21
C LEU A 25 -17.28 -4.91 -0.01
N VAL A 26 -17.88 -4.00 0.73
CA VAL A 26 -17.39 -3.55 2.03
C VAL A 26 -17.90 -4.51 3.11
N ILE A 27 -16.97 -5.18 3.77
CA ILE A 27 -17.28 -6.07 4.89
C ILE A 27 -17.33 -5.26 6.17
N THR A 28 -18.41 -5.42 6.93
CA THR A 28 -18.62 -4.72 8.20
C THR A 28 -18.63 -5.66 9.39
N ARG A 29 -18.07 -5.21 10.51
CA ARG A 29 -18.19 -5.84 11.83
C ARG A 29 -18.87 -4.85 12.76
N ASP A 30 -20.01 -5.23 13.34
CA ASP A 30 -20.81 -4.37 14.22
C ASP A 30 -21.12 -2.99 13.62
N GLY A 31 -21.46 -2.98 12.32
CA GLY A 31 -21.77 -1.76 11.56
C GLY A 31 -20.55 -0.96 11.10
N LYS A 32 -19.34 -1.33 11.52
CA LYS A 32 -18.10 -0.63 11.13
C LYS A 32 -17.43 -1.31 9.93
N PRO A 33 -17.07 -0.59 8.87
CA PRO A 33 -16.24 -1.12 7.79
C PRO A 33 -14.92 -1.68 8.34
N SER A 34 -14.63 -2.93 8.05
CA SER A 34 -13.44 -3.63 8.56
C SER A 34 -12.60 -4.27 7.46
N ALA A 35 -13.17 -4.57 6.30
CA ALA A 35 -12.43 -5.09 5.16
C ALA A 35 -13.12 -4.73 3.83
N LEU A 36 -12.37 -4.85 2.74
CA LEU A 36 -12.84 -4.72 1.36
C LEU A 36 -12.60 -6.06 0.66
N MET A 37 -13.61 -6.55 -0.05
CA MET A 37 -13.53 -7.74 -0.88
C MET A 37 -13.77 -7.34 -2.33
N ILE A 38 -12.85 -7.73 -3.21
CA ILE A 38 -12.89 -7.39 -4.64
C ILE A 38 -12.94 -8.70 -5.42
N SER A 39 -13.85 -8.77 -6.38
CA SER A 39 -13.90 -9.88 -7.33
C SER A 39 -12.70 -9.80 -8.27
N VAL A 40 -11.97 -10.90 -8.40
CA VAL A 40 -10.83 -11.05 -9.30
C VAL A 40 -11.08 -12.23 -10.23
N SER A 41 -10.65 -12.11 -11.49
CA SER A 41 -10.72 -13.23 -12.43
C SER A 41 -9.42 -14.05 -12.36
N PRO A 42 -9.46 -15.38 -12.61
CA PRO A 42 -8.26 -16.21 -12.62
C PRO A 42 -7.17 -15.69 -13.57
N GLU A 43 -7.57 -15.10 -14.70
CA GLU A 43 -6.68 -14.62 -15.76
C GLU A 43 -5.97 -13.31 -15.37
N THR A 44 -6.55 -12.53 -14.46
CA THR A 44 -6.08 -11.18 -14.11
C THR A 44 -5.69 -11.04 -12.64
N VAL A 45 -5.72 -12.12 -11.87
CA VAL A 45 -5.54 -12.08 -10.40
C VAL A 45 -4.21 -11.44 -10.00
N GLU A 46 -3.11 -11.79 -10.67
CA GLU A 46 -1.80 -11.24 -10.33
C GLU A 46 -1.69 -9.75 -10.64
N GLU A 47 -2.22 -9.33 -11.79
CA GLU A 47 -2.24 -7.92 -12.19
C GLU A 47 -3.11 -7.09 -11.25
N SER A 48 -4.31 -7.59 -10.95
CA SER A 48 -5.22 -6.97 -9.98
C SER A 48 -4.56 -6.82 -8.61
N LEU A 49 -3.85 -7.85 -8.13
CA LEU A 49 -3.13 -7.78 -6.87
C LEU A 49 -1.99 -6.75 -6.89
N ARG A 50 -1.25 -6.64 -8.01
CA ARG A 50 -0.20 -5.61 -8.15
C ARG A 50 -0.80 -4.21 -8.08
N GLU A 51 -1.90 -3.96 -8.77
CA GLU A 51 -2.55 -2.64 -8.78
C GLU A 51 -3.14 -2.28 -7.41
N ILE A 52 -3.78 -3.25 -6.73
CA ILE A 52 -4.29 -3.03 -5.36
C ILE A 52 -3.13 -2.67 -4.41
N ARG A 53 -2.02 -3.42 -4.45
CA ARG A 53 -0.84 -3.14 -3.62
C ARG A 53 -0.27 -1.75 -3.92
N ARG A 54 -0.19 -1.37 -5.19
CA ARG A 54 0.26 -0.05 -5.62
C ARG A 54 -0.64 1.05 -5.06
N ALA A 55 -1.95 0.91 -5.19
CA ALA A 55 -2.91 1.89 -4.67
C ALA A 55 -2.79 2.04 -3.14
N LEU A 56 -2.69 0.93 -2.41
CA LEU A 56 -2.50 0.94 -0.96
C LEU A 56 -1.18 1.61 -0.54
N PHE A 57 -0.10 1.33 -1.26
CA PHE A 57 1.20 1.97 -1.05
C PHE A 57 1.12 3.48 -1.26
N LEU A 58 0.54 3.94 -2.38
CA LEU A 58 0.37 5.36 -2.67
C LEU A 58 -0.47 6.07 -1.60
N ALA A 59 -1.54 5.43 -1.11
CA ALA A 59 -2.35 5.97 -0.03
C ALA A 59 -1.59 6.05 1.31
N ALA A 60 -0.72 5.07 1.60
CA ALA A 60 0.15 5.10 2.78
C ALA A 60 1.18 6.24 2.68
N VAL A 61 1.90 6.35 1.56
CA VAL A 61 2.87 7.43 1.33
C VAL A 61 2.21 8.81 1.40
N SER A 62 1.02 8.96 0.82
CA SER A 62 0.27 10.23 0.85
C SER A 62 -0.07 10.64 2.29
N ARG A 63 -0.43 9.68 3.16
CA ARG A 63 -0.67 9.96 4.59
C ARG A 63 0.58 10.44 5.31
N VAL A 64 1.73 9.81 5.03
CA VAL A 64 3.02 10.22 5.61
C VAL A 64 3.41 11.61 5.15
N ARG A 65 3.28 11.91 3.85
CA ARG A 65 3.58 13.24 3.30
C ARG A 65 2.70 14.33 3.90
N LYS A 66 1.39 14.08 3.99
CA LYS A 66 0.45 15.02 4.61
C LYS A 66 0.80 15.29 6.08
N ARG A 67 1.24 14.26 6.81
CA ARG A 67 1.72 14.41 8.19
C ARG A 67 2.99 15.27 8.24
N ALA A 68 3.97 15.02 7.36
CA ALA A 68 5.19 15.82 7.28
C ALA A 68 4.92 17.29 6.90
N GLU A 69 3.93 17.56 6.05
CA GLU A 69 3.49 18.94 5.78
C GLU A 69 2.96 19.65 7.03
N THR A 70 2.41 18.91 7.99
CA THR A 70 1.83 19.46 9.22
C THR A 70 2.85 19.56 10.35
N GLU A 71 3.75 18.57 10.46
CA GLU A 71 4.76 18.45 11.53
C GLU A 71 6.14 19.06 11.15
N GLY A 72 6.34 19.40 9.88
CA GLY A 72 7.61 19.86 9.31
C GLY A 72 8.32 18.76 8.54
N MET A 73 8.83 19.10 7.35
CA MET A 73 9.67 18.20 6.56
C MET A 73 11.07 18.16 7.18
N PRO A 74 11.68 16.98 7.40
CA PRO A 74 13.08 16.92 7.79
C PRO A 74 13.96 17.50 6.67
N ASP A 75 15.04 18.17 7.05
CA ASP A 75 16.04 18.64 6.10
C ASP A 75 16.88 17.48 5.52
N ASP A 76 17.55 17.74 4.40
CA ASP A 76 18.36 16.74 3.69
C ASP A 76 19.49 16.17 4.55
N GLY A 77 20.02 16.95 5.50
CA GLY A 77 21.07 16.53 6.43
C GLY A 77 20.56 15.50 7.43
N ALA A 78 19.39 15.75 8.04
CA ALA A 78 18.72 14.83 8.93
C ALA A 78 18.37 13.50 8.22
N ILE A 79 17.86 13.58 6.98
CA ILE A 79 17.56 12.40 6.16
C ILE A 79 18.83 11.58 5.89
N THR A 80 19.93 12.25 5.51
CA THR A 80 21.20 11.57 5.19
C THR A 80 21.80 10.89 6.42
N ALA A 81 21.75 11.55 7.58
CA ALA A 81 22.22 11.01 8.84
C ALA A 81 21.46 9.72 9.23
N GLU A 82 20.13 9.73 9.11
CA GLU A 82 19.27 8.58 9.39
C GLU A 82 19.55 7.41 8.43
N ILE A 83 19.69 7.68 7.12
CA ILE A 83 20.04 6.66 6.13
C ILE A 83 21.39 6.00 6.45
N ASP A 84 22.39 6.80 6.82
CA ASP A 84 23.72 6.30 7.17
C ASP A 84 23.69 5.45 8.45
N GLN A 85 22.88 5.83 9.44
CA GLN A 85 22.67 5.05 10.65
C GLN A 85 22.00 3.71 10.34
N SER A 86 20.87 3.72 9.65
CA SER A 86 20.14 2.50 9.24
C SER A 86 21.03 1.52 8.46
N ARG A 87 21.90 2.03 7.58
CA ARG A 87 22.85 1.19 6.82
C ARG A 87 23.92 0.56 7.71
N LYS A 88 24.46 1.30 8.68
CA LYS A 88 25.42 0.76 9.66
C LYS A 88 24.79 -0.38 10.47
N GLU A 89 23.54 -0.20 10.91
CA GLU A 89 22.78 -1.22 11.65
C GLU A 89 22.54 -2.49 10.83
N GLN A 90 22.31 -2.35 9.52
CA GLN A 90 22.15 -3.48 8.59
C GLN A 90 23.49 -4.06 8.08
N GLY A 91 24.64 -3.57 8.56
CA GLY A 91 25.96 -4.02 8.10
C GLY A 91 26.29 -3.65 6.65
N LEU A 92 25.50 -2.76 6.03
CA LEU A 92 25.69 -2.32 4.65
C LEU A 92 26.71 -1.16 4.63
N ARG A 93 27.83 -1.35 3.90
CA ARG A 93 28.81 -0.28 3.69
C ARG A 93 28.20 0.86 2.87
N ARG A 94 28.59 2.10 3.19
CA ARG A 94 28.23 3.31 2.43
C ARG A 94 28.57 3.13 0.95
N VAL A 95 27.56 3.13 0.08
CA VAL A 95 27.77 3.19 -1.37
C VAL A 95 27.99 4.66 -1.74
N CYS A 96 29.21 5.02 -2.11
CA CYS A 96 29.53 6.36 -2.57
C CYS A 96 29.00 6.54 -3.99
N TRP A 97 27.84 7.19 -4.14
CA TRP A 97 27.16 7.39 -5.43
C TRP A 97 27.86 8.40 -6.36
N HIS A 98 28.95 9.05 -5.91
CA HIS A 98 29.63 10.13 -6.63
C HIS A 98 30.62 9.70 -7.73
N ARG A 99 30.69 8.42 -8.10
CA ARG A 99 31.63 7.92 -9.12
C ARG A 99 30.90 7.31 -10.33
N ARG A 100 29.95 8.03 -10.94
CA ARG A 100 29.33 7.60 -12.21
C ARG A 100 28.82 8.72 -13.11
N SER A 101 29.38 9.92 -12.99
CA SER A 101 29.05 11.07 -13.83
C SER A 101 30.30 11.91 -14.14
N GLU A 102 31.31 11.27 -14.73
CA GLU A 102 32.28 11.97 -15.57
C GLU A 102 31.97 11.59 -17.01
N PRO A 103 31.57 12.54 -17.88
CA PRO A 103 31.52 12.28 -19.31
C PRO A 103 32.96 12.12 -19.80
N LYS A 104 33.27 10.98 -20.44
CA LYS A 104 34.52 10.84 -21.19
C LYS A 104 34.48 11.84 -22.35
N ALA A 105 35.45 12.75 -22.37
CA ALA A 105 35.78 13.59 -23.52
C ALA A 105 36.29 12.76 -24.69
#